data_AF-A0A958B5P7-F1
#
_entry.id   AF-A0A958B5P7-F1
#
_cell.length_a   1.000
_cell.length_b   1.000
_cell.length_c   1.000
_cell.angle_alpha   90.00
_cell.angle_beta   90.00
_cell.angle_gamma   90.00
#
_symmetry.space_group_name_H-M   'P 1'
#
loop_
_entity.id
_entity.type
_entity.pdbx_description
1 polymer ?
#
loop_
_entity_poly.entity_id
_entity_poly.type
_entity_poly.pdbx_seq_one_letter_code
_entity_poly.pdbx_strand_id
1 'polypeptide(L)'
;MKIHLIDGTYELFRGFYGPPPRKAPDGREVGATVGLLRSLLALLNDPDVTHVGVAFDHVVESFRNDLFAGYKTGEGIDPDLRAQFDLAEEAVRALGLVVWPMVEFEADDAIATAAVRFRD
;
A
#
# COMPACT_ATOMS: atom_id res chain seq x y z
N MET A 1 -11.80 19.82 -4.25
CA MET A 1 -12.27 18.54 -3.64
C MET A 1 -11.20 18.05 -2.66
N LYS A 2 -11.53 17.44 -1.50
CA LYS A 2 -10.49 16.89 -0.59
C LYS A 2 -10.26 15.41 -0.91
N ILE A 3 -9.06 15.07 -1.35
CA ILE A 3 -8.66 13.69 -1.67
C ILE A 3 -7.57 13.25 -0.70
N HIS A 4 -7.70 12.03 -0.17
CA HIS A 4 -6.67 11.39 0.63
C HIS A 4 -5.93 10.39 -0.26
N LEU A 5 -4.64 10.61 -0.45
CA LEU A 5 -3.77 9.75 -1.25
C LEU A 5 -2.86 8.99 -0.29
N ILE A 6 -2.95 7.66 -0.31
CA ILE A 6 -2.27 6.79 0.64
C ILE A 6 -1.22 5.97 -0.10
N ASP A 7 -0.01 5.94 0.45
CA ASP A 7 1.00 4.94 0.08
C ASP A 7 0.70 3.65 0.84
N GLY A 8 0.06 2.71 0.16
CA GLY A 8 -0.33 1.42 0.72
C GLY A 8 0.87 0.51 0.99
N THR A 9 1.94 0.60 0.18
CA THR A 9 3.15 -0.20 0.41
C THR A 9 3.85 0.26 1.68
N TYR A 10 4.07 1.56 1.84
CA TYR A 10 4.65 2.10 3.07
C TYR A 10 3.82 1.73 4.32
N GLU A 11 2.49 1.89 4.23
CA GLU A 11 1.59 1.53 5.33
C GLU A 11 1.60 0.03 5.66
N LEU A 12 1.77 -0.84 4.66
CA LEU A 12 1.95 -2.28 4.87
C LEU A 12 3.24 -2.57 5.64
N PHE A 13 4.37 -1.97 5.25
CA PHE A 13 5.64 -2.12 5.97
C PHE A 13 5.52 -1.62 7.42
N ARG A 14 4.89 -0.45 7.62
CA ARG A 14 4.59 0.10 8.96
C ARG A 14 3.74 -0.87 9.79
N GLY A 15 2.75 -1.50 9.16
CA GLY A 15 1.90 -2.53 9.75
C GLY A 15 2.62 -3.83 10.08
N PHE A 16 3.72 -4.15 9.41
CA PHE A 16 4.52 -5.35 9.70
C PHE A 16 5.49 -5.15 10.85
N TYR A 17 6.23 -4.03 10.86
CA TYR A 17 7.29 -3.78 11.84
C TYR A 17 6.83 -3.07 13.12
N GLY A 18 5.64 -2.48 13.13
CA GLY A 18 5.11 -1.75 14.29
C GLY A 18 4.37 -2.64 15.29
N PRO A 19 3.20 -3.20 14.94
CA PRO A 19 2.37 -3.98 15.85
C PRO A 19 2.84 -5.45 15.96
N PRO A 20 2.40 -6.19 17.01
CA PRO A 20 2.66 -7.62 17.12
C PRO A 20 2.07 -8.41 15.93
N PRO A 21 2.74 -9.50 15.49
CA PRO A 21 2.29 -10.30 14.37
C PRO A 21 0.95 -10.96 14.65
N ARG A 22 0.18 -11.24 13.60
CA ARG A 22 -1.09 -11.96 13.67
C ARG A 22 -1.16 -13.01 12.58
N LYS A 23 -1.64 -14.19 12.96
CA LYS A 23 -1.83 -15.30 12.02
C LYS A 23 -3.31 -15.51 11.72
N ALA A 24 -3.61 -15.78 10.46
CA ALA A 24 -4.91 -16.31 10.04
C ALA A 24 -5.09 -17.75 10.57
N PRO A 25 -6.33 -18.31 10.55
CA PRO A 25 -6.58 -19.68 11.02
C PRO A 25 -5.76 -20.76 10.29
N ASP A 26 -5.35 -20.50 9.04
CA ASP A 26 -4.48 -21.36 8.25
C ASP A 26 -2.98 -21.20 8.56
N GLY A 27 -2.63 -20.32 9.51
CA GLY A 27 -1.26 -20.10 9.98
C GLY A 27 -0.47 -19.03 9.22
N ARG A 28 -1.00 -18.46 8.13
CA ARG A 28 -0.34 -17.37 7.39
C ARG A 28 -0.26 -16.09 8.22
N GLU A 29 0.87 -15.39 8.15
CA GLU A 29 0.99 -14.04 8.72
C GLU A 29 0.11 -13.06 7.93
N VAL A 30 -0.72 -12.30 8.64
CA VAL A 30 -1.66 -11.31 8.07
C VAL A 30 -1.68 -10.01 8.88
N GLY A 31 -0.74 -9.85 9.81
CA GLY A 31 -0.70 -8.75 10.77
C GLY A 31 -0.54 -7.40 10.11
N ALA A 32 0.30 -7.33 9.07
CA ALA A 32 0.52 -6.11 8.31
C ALA A 32 -0.75 -5.67 7.56
N THR A 33 -1.40 -6.60 6.86
CA THR A 33 -2.66 -6.33 6.16
C THR A 33 -3.76 -5.89 7.14
N VAL A 34 -3.91 -6.58 8.27
CA VAL A 34 -4.87 -6.19 9.31
C VAL A 34 -4.55 -4.80 9.89
N GLY A 35 -3.27 -4.48 10.06
CA GLY A 35 -2.82 -3.15 10.49
C GLY A 35 -3.24 -2.05 9.51
N LEU A 36 -2.94 -2.24 8.23
CA LEU A 36 -3.33 -1.35 7.14
C LEU A 36 -4.84 -1.11 7.12
N LEU A 37 -5.66 -2.17 7.13
CA LEU A 37 -7.12 -2.04 7.12
C LEU A 37 -7.65 -1.29 8.33
N ARG A 38 -7.05 -1.46 9.51
CA ARG A 38 -7.45 -0.70 10.70
C ARG A 38 -7.18 0.79 10.55
N SER A 39 -6.03 1.17 10.01
CA SER A 39 -5.71 2.57 9.75
C SER A 39 -6.63 3.17 8.69
N LEU A 40 -6.95 2.42 7.62
CA LEU A 40 -7.89 2.86 6.60
C LEU A 40 -9.32 2.98 7.14
N LEU A 41 -9.81 2.02 7.92
CA LEU A 41 -11.13 2.09 8.55
C LEU A 41 -11.22 3.28 9.53
N ALA A 42 -10.15 3.59 10.26
CA ALA A 42 -10.10 4.77 11.11
C ALA A 42 -10.22 6.07 10.29
N LEU A 43 -9.54 6.15 9.14
CA LEU A 43 -9.67 7.26 8.21
C LEU A 43 -11.10 7.37 7.65
N LEU A 44 -11.68 6.24 7.21
CA LEU A 44 -13.03 6.21 6.61
C LEU A 44 -14.17 6.50 7.60
N ASN A 45 -13.91 6.40 8.91
CA ASN A 45 -14.88 6.79 9.92
C ASN A 45 -14.98 8.31 10.11
N ASP A 46 -14.06 9.11 9.54
CA ASP A 46 -14.18 10.56 9.53
C ASP A 46 -15.22 10.98 8.46
N PRO A 47 -16.32 11.66 8.86
CA PRO A 47 -17.40 12.03 7.94
C PRO A 47 -16.98 13.02 6.83
N ASP A 48 -15.85 13.72 7.00
CA ASP A 48 -15.32 14.64 5.99
C ASP A 48 -14.49 13.91 4.91
N VAL A 49 -14.19 12.62 5.10
CA VAL A 49 -13.46 11.80 4.14
C VAL A 49 -14.41 11.26 3.09
N THR A 50 -14.29 11.79 1.87
CA THR A 50 -15.17 11.45 0.74
C THR A 50 -14.46 10.74 -0.41
N HIS A 51 -13.15 10.99 -0.57
CA HIS A 51 -12.35 10.46 -1.68
C HIS A 51 -11.02 9.94 -1.14
N VAL A 52 -10.72 8.67 -1.43
CA VAL A 52 -9.48 8.00 -1.03
C VAL A 52 -8.95 7.19 -2.21
N GLY A 53 -7.67 7.36 -2.52
CA GLY A 53 -6.92 6.51 -3.45
C GLY A 53 -5.72 5.90 -2.74
N VAL A 54 -5.46 4.62 -2.99
CA VAL A 54 -4.35 3.90 -2.37
C VAL A 54 -3.44 3.34 -3.46
N ALA A 55 -2.18 3.77 -3.46
CA ALA A 55 -1.17 3.28 -4.39
C ALA A 55 -0.33 2.19 -3.74
N PHE A 56 0.05 1.17 -4.50
CA PHE A 56 0.97 0.14 -4.07
C PHE A 56 2.07 -0.03 -5.11
N ASP A 57 3.30 -0.23 -4.66
CA ASP A 57 4.35 -0.88 -5.44
C ASP A 57 4.00 -2.36 -5.61
N HIS A 58 3.22 -2.68 -6.65
CA HIS A 58 2.81 -4.05 -6.95
C HIS A 58 4.04 -4.92 -7.23
N VAL A 59 4.97 -4.34 -8.01
CA VAL A 59 6.32 -4.84 -8.19
C VAL A 59 7.29 -3.92 -7.45
N VAL A 60 8.31 -4.50 -6.81
CA VAL A 60 9.27 -3.72 -6.01
C VAL A 60 10.20 -2.90 -6.89
N GLU A 61 10.61 -3.48 -8.02
CA GLU A 61 11.43 -2.83 -9.03
C GLU A 61 10.57 -1.97 -9.97
N SER A 62 11.15 -0.90 -10.49
CA SER A 62 10.49 0.04 -11.41
C SER A 62 11.40 0.38 -12.59
N PHE A 63 10.94 1.27 -13.47
CA PHE A 63 11.78 1.83 -14.54
C PHE A 63 13.10 2.46 -14.03
N ARG A 64 13.18 2.82 -12.73
CA ARG A 64 14.39 3.38 -12.13
C ARG A 64 15.51 2.36 -12.02
N ASN A 65 15.22 1.06 -11.99
CA ASN A 65 16.22 -0.02 -11.94
C ASN A 65 17.08 -0.04 -13.20
N ASP A 66 16.52 0.33 -14.37
CA ASP A 66 17.27 0.45 -15.63
C ASP A 66 18.19 1.68 -15.65
N LEU A 67 17.85 2.70 -14.86
CA LEU A 67 18.60 3.95 -14.76
C LEU A 67 19.70 3.89 -13.69
N PHE A 68 19.45 3.16 -12.61
CA PHE A 68 20.30 3.13 -11.42
C PHE A 68 20.51 1.70 -10.94
N ALA A 69 21.71 1.17 -11.16
CA ALA A 69 22.07 -0.18 -10.71
C ALA A 69 21.93 -0.33 -9.19
N GLY A 70 21.24 -1.38 -8.74
CA GLY A 70 21.03 -1.70 -7.32
C GLY A 70 19.93 -0.87 -6.64
N TYR A 71 19.15 -0.09 -7.38
CA TYR A 71 18.01 0.63 -6.81
C TYR A 71 16.89 -0.35 -6.42
N LYS A 72 16.42 -0.29 -5.17
CA LYS A 72 15.18 -0.94 -4.66
C LYS A 72 14.96 -2.38 -5.17
N THR A 73 15.87 -3.31 -4.85
CA THR A 73 15.90 -4.68 -5.44
C THR A 73 14.95 -5.70 -4.78
N GLY A 74 14.19 -5.30 -3.76
CA GLY A 74 13.34 -6.21 -2.97
C GLY A 74 14.09 -7.29 -2.16
N GLU A 75 15.42 -7.29 -2.23
CA GLU A 75 16.28 -8.17 -1.46
C GLU A 75 16.12 -7.89 0.04
N GLY A 76 16.01 -8.96 0.83
CA GLY A 76 15.87 -8.86 2.28
C GLY A 76 14.46 -8.51 2.78
N ILE A 77 13.46 -8.36 1.91
CA ILE A 77 12.06 -8.30 2.35
C ILE A 77 11.70 -9.64 3.00
N ASP A 78 11.15 -9.56 4.21
CA ASP A 78 10.70 -10.74 4.95
C ASP A 78 9.64 -11.52 4.12
N PRO A 79 9.76 -12.84 3.95
CA PRO A 79 8.79 -13.63 3.21
C PRO A 79 7.34 -13.50 3.71
N ASP A 80 7.14 -13.35 5.03
CA ASP A 80 5.81 -13.17 5.62
C ASP A 80 5.22 -11.80 5.27
N LEU A 81 6.06 -10.78 5.12
CA LEU A 81 5.66 -9.47 4.61
C LEU A 81 5.38 -9.52 3.10
N ARG A 82 6.28 -10.12 2.31
CA ARG A 82 6.11 -10.23 0.86
C ARG A 82 4.84 -10.97 0.49
N ALA A 83 4.48 -12.03 1.23
CA ALA A 83 3.26 -12.81 1.02
C ALA A 83 1.96 -12.00 1.24
N GLN A 84 2.04 -10.81 1.84
CA GLN A 84 0.89 -9.96 2.11
C GLN A 84 0.66 -8.85 1.08
N PHE A 85 1.51 -8.68 0.06
CA PHE A 85 1.38 -7.57 -0.89
C PHE A 85 0.06 -7.65 -1.67
N ASP A 86 -0.18 -8.78 -2.33
CA ASP A 86 -1.43 -9.00 -3.08
C ASP A 86 -2.66 -9.01 -2.15
N LEU A 87 -2.50 -9.60 -0.96
CA LEU A 87 -3.57 -9.66 0.04
C LEU A 87 -3.97 -8.26 0.52
N ALA A 88 -3.01 -7.36 0.70
CA ALA A 88 -3.24 -5.98 1.09
C ALA A 88 -4.04 -5.24 0.01
N GLU A 89 -3.63 -5.35 -1.25
CA GLU A 89 -4.37 -4.75 -2.37
C GLU A 89 -5.81 -5.29 -2.46
N GLU A 90 -5.99 -6.62 -2.39
CA GLU A 90 -7.30 -7.26 -2.42
C GLU A 90 -8.18 -6.76 -1.27
N ALA A 91 -7.65 -6.71 -0.06
CA ALA A 91 -8.40 -6.27 1.10
C ALA A 91 -8.78 -4.78 1.04
N VAL A 92 -7.90 -3.93 0.51
CA VAL A 92 -8.21 -2.52 0.28
C VAL A 92 -9.28 -2.34 -0.81
N ARG A 93 -9.23 -3.13 -1.90
CA ARG A 93 -10.31 -3.16 -2.91
C ARG A 93 -11.63 -3.64 -2.29
N ALA A 94 -11.60 -4.61 -1.38
CA ALA A 94 -12.79 -5.12 -0.71
C ALA A 94 -13.47 -4.09 0.21
N LEU A 95 -12.73 -3.10 0.72
CA LEU A 95 -13.31 -1.92 1.40
C LEU A 95 -14.02 -0.95 0.44
N GLY A 96 -13.93 -1.18 -0.87
CA GLY A 96 -14.50 -0.31 -1.90
C GLY A 96 -13.59 0.87 -2.28
N LEU A 97 -12.33 0.86 -1.87
CA LEU A 97 -11.37 1.93 -2.18
C LEU A 97 -10.77 1.76 -3.58
N VAL A 98 -10.42 2.88 -4.20
CA VAL A 98 -9.65 2.89 -5.46
C VAL A 98 -8.22 2.46 -5.15
N VAL A 99 -7.77 1.39 -5.82
CA VAL A 99 -6.41 0.85 -5.69
C VAL A 99 -5.65 1.04 -6.99
N TRP A 100 -4.45 1.59 -6.90
CA TRP A 100 -3.49 1.72 -8.00
C TRP A 100 -2.32 0.76 -7.78
N PRO A 101 -2.37 -0.46 -8.35
CA PRO A 101 -1.26 -1.40 -8.31
C PRO A 101 -0.21 -1.00 -9.36
N MET A 102 0.89 -0.41 -8.92
CA MET A 102 1.90 0.16 -9.78
C MET A 102 2.93 -0.90 -10.17
N VAL A 103 3.11 -1.10 -11.48
CA VAL A 103 4.02 -2.12 -12.05
C VAL A 103 5.25 -1.48 -12.68
N GLU A 104 5.06 -0.53 -13.59
CA GLU A 104 6.17 0.15 -14.28
C GLU A 104 6.68 1.37 -13.50
N PHE A 105 5.77 2.04 -12.79
CA PHE A 105 6.02 3.21 -11.95
C PHE A 105 5.88 2.82 -10.47
N GLU A 106 6.23 3.74 -9.58
CA GLU A 106 6.13 3.52 -8.13
C GLU A 106 4.85 4.14 -7.54
N ALA A 107 4.51 3.74 -6.32
CA ALA A 107 3.39 4.32 -5.58
C ALA A 107 3.51 5.86 -5.48
N ASP A 108 4.73 6.36 -5.26
CA ASP A 108 5.03 7.79 -5.22
C ASP A 108 4.64 8.52 -6.52
N ASP A 109 4.89 7.89 -7.68
CA ASP A 109 4.57 8.48 -8.98
C ASP A 109 3.06 8.59 -9.18
N ALA A 110 2.29 7.60 -8.72
CA ALA A 110 0.83 7.62 -8.74
C ALA A 110 0.27 8.74 -7.84
N ILE A 111 0.79 8.84 -6.61
CA ILE A 111 0.39 9.85 -5.63
C ILE A 111 0.71 11.25 -6.15
N ALA A 112 1.93 11.49 -6.63
CA ALA A 112 2.34 12.77 -7.19
C ALA A 112 1.49 13.16 -8.41
N THR A 113 1.20 12.19 -9.29
CA THR A 113 0.34 12.41 -10.46
C THR A 113 -1.08 12.79 -10.05
N ALA A 114 -1.68 12.08 -9.08
CA ALA A 114 -3.02 12.38 -8.58
C ALA A 114 -3.07 13.75 -7.90
N ALA A 115 -2.08 14.09 -7.07
CA ALA A 115 -1.98 15.37 -6.39
C ALA A 115 -1.96 16.55 -7.39
N VAL A 116 -1.22 16.41 -8.50
CA VAL A 116 -1.17 17.45 -9.54
C VAL A 116 -2.47 17.51 -10.34
N ARG A 117 -3.03 16.36 -10.72
CA ARG A 117 -4.24 16.29 -11.56
C ARG A 117 -5.50 16.82 -10.86
N PHE A 118 -5.56 16.68 -9.54
CA PHE A 118 -6.76 17.01 -8.75
C PHE A 118 -6.51 18.10 -7.71
N ARG A 119 -5.54 18.98 -7.96
CA ARG A 119 -5.18 20.07 -7.04
C ARG A 119 -6.26 21.15 -6.88
N ASP A 120 -7.13 21.28 -7.88
CA ASP A 120 -8.20 22.28 -8.01
C ASP A 120 -9.57 21.63 -7.71
#